data_AF-A0A316JE10-F1
#
_entry.id   AF-A0A316JE10-F1
#
_cell.length_a   1.000
_cell.length_b   1.000
_cell.length_c   1.000
_cell.angle_alpha   90.00
_cell.angle_beta   90.00
_cell.angle_gamma   90.00
#
_symmetry.space_group_name_H-M   'P 1'
#
loop_
_entity.id
_entity.type
_entity.pdbx_description
1 polymer ?
#
loop_
_entity_poly.entity_id
_entity_poly.type
_entity_poly.pdbx_seq_one_letter_code
_entity_poly.pdbx_strand_id
1 'polypeptide(L)'
;MVTRTMEAAQVDVQADEYGKGARRVKVGDRVKSLVTEMDVVAGKEYVVSGACGNCVIITDDAGEAYPLDTGEWAVSDEPRFKVGDRVRLVKDGKSTIGAVGKLATIESWDGKLMNNGEYLLNIDPPYNYQTLSVEPQYTRAKPDCIEPVLSIQSGKYYRTRDGRKVGPMRTTADRATHNGADWWCDGRANSTMETSADLIAEWADEPQVASQEAASNDNDNVSSAFDDLMGVVADATKSWLENTVDPTPPTVTKVRFVKTHRGYGYELARFDKWSFVDTGGNQPVIIATSKLVAA
;
A
#
# COMPACT_ATOMS: atom_id res chain seq x y z
N MET A 1 -2.75 21.45 -11.95
CA MET A 1 -2.49 19.99 -12.02
C MET A 1 -3.40 19.35 -10.98
N VAL A 2 -4.34 18.52 -11.40
CA VAL A 2 -5.26 17.82 -10.49
C VAL A 2 -4.53 16.55 -10.03
N THR A 3 -4.17 16.48 -8.76
CA THR A 3 -3.57 15.28 -8.16
C THR A 3 -4.67 14.26 -7.94
N ARG A 4 -4.83 13.31 -8.88
CA ARG A 4 -5.72 12.16 -8.69
C ARG A 4 -5.10 11.25 -7.63
N THR A 5 -5.82 11.04 -6.53
CA THR A 5 -5.50 10.03 -5.51
C THR A 5 -5.45 8.66 -6.18
N MET A 6 -4.25 8.06 -6.27
CA MET A 6 -4.08 6.71 -6.81
C MET A 6 -4.40 5.69 -5.72
N GLU A 7 -5.63 5.17 -5.71
CA GLU A 7 -5.90 3.92 -4.99
C GLU A 7 -5.08 2.78 -5.61
N ALA A 8 -4.81 1.74 -4.82
CA ALA A 8 -4.30 0.45 -5.30
C ALA A 8 -5.38 -0.25 -6.16
N ALA A 9 -5.75 0.36 -7.28
CA ALA A 9 -6.72 -0.13 -8.22
C ALA A 9 -6.07 -1.18 -9.13
N GLN A 10 -6.78 -2.27 -9.38
CA GLN A 10 -6.41 -3.25 -10.41
C GLN A 10 -7.12 -2.84 -11.70
N VAL A 11 -6.42 -2.90 -12.84
CA VAL A 11 -7.05 -2.73 -14.15
C VAL A 11 -7.21 -4.08 -14.81
N ASP A 12 -8.48 -4.39 -15.13
CA ASP A 12 -8.81 -5.50 -16.01
C ASP A 12 -8.38 -5.11 -17.43
N VAL A 13 -7.39 -5.80 -17.99
CA VAL A 13 -7.13 -5.74 -19.43
C VAL A 13 -8.37 -6.27 -20.12
N GLN A 14 -9.04 -5.45 -20.92
CA GLN A 14 -10.08 -5.96 -21.80
C GLN A 14 -9.46 -7.03 -22.70
N ALA A 15 -10.07 -8.21 -22.70
CA ALA A 15 -9.72 -9.25 -23.65
C ALA A 15 -9.80 -8.68 -25.07
N ASP A 16 -9.07 -9.28 -26.00
CA ASP A 16 -9.40 -9.09 -27.40
C ASP A 16 -10.89 -9.42 -27.65
N GLU A 17 -11.40 -9.02 -28.81
CA GLU A 17 -12.76 -9.29 -29.29
C GLU A 17 -13.15 -10.79 -29.26
N TYR A 18 -12.22 -11.69 -28.93
CA TYR A 18 -12.38 -13.14 -28.84
C TYR A 18 -12.26 -13.70 -27.41
N GLY A 19 -12.17 -12.86 -26.38
CA GLY A 19 -12.14 -13.30 -24.98
C GLY A 19 -10.83 -13.99 -24.56
N LYS A 20 -9.78 -13.95 -25.38
CA LYS A 20 -8.46 -14.49 -25.05
C LYS A 20 -7.57 -13.37 -24.52
N GLY A 21 -6.93 -13.60 -23.38
CA GLY A 21 -5.83 -12.74 -22.92
C GLY A 21 -6.18 -11.60 -21.96
N ALA A 22 -7.41 -11.53 -21.41
CA ALA A 22 -7.68 -10.65 -20.27
C ALA A 22 -6.77 -11.04 -19.10
N ARG A 23 -5.72 -10.25 -18.88
CA ARG A 23 -4.76 -10.44 -17.80
C ARG A 23 -4.83 -9.22 -16.90
N ARG A 24 -5.23 -9.41 -15.65
CA ARG A 24 -5.25 -8.32 -14.65
C ARG A 24 -3.84 -7.82 -14.42
N VAL A 25 -3.67 -6.50 -14.49
CA VAL A 25 -2.42 -5.84 -14.17
C VAL A 25 -2.57 -5.08 -12.87
N LYS A 26 -1.58 -5.24 -11.99
CA LYS A 26 -1.51 -4.58 -10.69
C LYS A 26 -0.25 -3.74 -10.57
N VAL A 27 -0.25 -2.84 -9.61
CA VAL A 27 0.95 -2.10 -9.19
C VAL A 27 2.10 -3.08 -8.92
N GLY A 28 3.25 -2.80 -9.50
CA GLY A 28 4.46 -3.63 -9.46
C GLY A 28 4.59 -4.65 -10.60
N ASP A 29 3.58 -4.83 -11.45
CA ASP A 29 3.73 -5.60 -12.69
C ASP A 29 4.54 -4.82 -13.73
N ARG A 30 5.13 -5.53 -14.71
CA ARG A 30 5.82 -4.91 -15.84
C ARG A 30 4.98 -4.97 -17.10
N VAL A 31 4.88 -3.85 -17.80
CA VAL A 31 4.20 -3.73 -19.09
C VAL A 31 5.20 -3.22 -20.13
N LYS A 32 5.04 -3.67 -21.37
CA LYS A 32 5.76 -3.16 -22.53
C LYS A 32 4.88 -2.09 -23.19
N SER A 33 5.43 -0.90 -23.41
CA SER A 33 4.73 0.13 -24.18
C SER A 33 4.60 -0.30 -25.64
N LEU A 34 3.45 -0.05 -26.24
CA LEU A 34 3.18 -0.23 -27.68
C LEU A 34 3.28 1.09 -28.44
N VAL A 35 3.43 2.21 -27.74
CA VAL A 35 3.49 3.56 -28.30
C VAL A 35 4.78 4.27 -27.88
N THR A 36 5.19 5.26 -28.69
CA THR A 36 6.27 6.18 -28.35
C THR A 36 5.67 7.57 -28.17
N GLU A 37 5.61 8.04 -26.94
CA GLU A 37 5.06 9.35 -26.59
C GLU A 37 5.86 9.97 -25.44
N MET A 38 6.29 11.22 -25.61
CA MET A 38 7.12 11.94 -24.64
C MET A 38 8.37 11.09 -24.27
N ASP A 39 8.50 10.67 -23.00
CA ASP A 39 9.61 9.84 -22.50
C ASP A 39 9.28 8.33 -22.46
N VAL A 40 8.09 7.95 -22.95
CA VAL A 40 7.69 6.56 -23.14
C VAL A 40 8.11 6.09 -24.53
N VAL A 41 8.80 4.94 -24.62
CA VAL A 41 9.34 4.40 -25.87
C VAL A 41 8.65 3.07 -26.21
N ALA A 42 8.15 2.94 -27.45
CA ALA A 42 7.54 1.72 -27.92
C ALA A 42 8.53 0.53 -27.82
N GLY A 43 8.06 -0.57 -27.26
CA GLY A 43 8.85 -1.76 -26.99
C GLY A 43 9.69 -1.70 -25.70
N LYS A 44 9.81 -0.54 -25.05
CA LYS A 44 10.44 -0.45 -23.72
C LYS A 44 9.47 -0.92 -22.64
N GLU A 45 10.03 -1.45 -21.56
CA GLU A 45 9.28 -1.98 -20.44
C GLU A 45 9.31 -1.04 -19.25
N TYR A 46 8.16 -0.95 -18.58
CA TYR A 46 7.94 -0.07 -17.45
C TYR A 46 7.25 -0.79 -16.32
N VAL A 47 7.49 -0.34 -15.09
CA VAL A 47 6.79 -0.84 -13.91
C VAL A 47 5.50 -0.05 -13.74
N VAL A 48 4.40 -0.77 -13.52
CA VAL A 48 3.10 -0.17 -13.22
C VAL A 48 3.14 0.38 -11.80
N SER A 49 2.97 1.68 -11.64
CA SER A 49 2.92 2.38 -10.35
C SER A 49 1.49 2.66 -9.87
N GLY A 50 0.51 2.59 -10.77
CA GLY A 50 -0.89 2.85 -10.47
C GLY A 50 -1.81 2.38 -11.60
N ALA A 51 -3.12 2.53 -11.39
CA ALA A 51 -4.10 2.17 -12.40
C ALA A 51 -5.35 3.06 -12.28
N CYS A 52 -5.97 3.40 -13.42
CA CYS A 52 -7.04 4.40 -13.50
C CYS A 52 -8.07 4.03 -14.57
N GLY A 53 -9.24 3.48 -14.20
CA GLY A 53 -10.28 3.17 -15.19
C GLY A 53 -9.77 2.21 -16.28
N ASN A 54 -9.45 2.72 -17.46
CA ASN A 54 -8.91 2.01 -18.62
C ASN A 54 -7.40 2.26 -18.88
N CYS A 55 -6.70 2.99 -18.00
CA CYS A 55 -5.27 3.25 -18.11
C CYS A 55 -4.45 2.56 -17.02
N VAL A 56 -3.22 2.16 -17.35
CA VAL A 56 -2.18 1.87 -16.34
C VAL A 56 -1.31 3.11 -16.18
N ILE A 57 -0.85 3.37 -14.97
CA ILE A 57 0.17 4.38 -14.73
C ILE A 57 1.51 3.66 -14.67
N ILE A 58 2.44 4.07 -15.51
CA ILE A 58 3.81 3.59 -15.50
C ILE A 58 4.74 4.67 -14.94
N THR A 59 5.86 4.25 -14.35
CA THR A 59 6.93 5.16 -13.95
C THR A 59 8.17 4.92 -14.80
N ASP A 60 8.71 5.98 -15.38
CA ASP A 60 9.92 5.94 -16.20
C ASP A 60 11.21 5.91 -15.34
N ASP A 61 12.38 5.97 -15.99
CA ASP A 61 13.66 5.94 -15.28
C ASP A 61 13.97 7.26 -14.53
N ALA A 62 13.27 8.36 -14.87
CA ALA A 62 13.37 9.64 -14.18
C ALA A 62 12.43 9.75 -12.97
N GLY A 63 11.52 8.78 -12.80
CA GLY A 63 10.52 8.77 -11.73
C GLY A 63 9.21 9.50 -12.10
N GLU A 64 9.04 9.87 -13.37
CA GLU A 64 7.85 10.53 -13.88
C GLU A 64 6.77 9.50 -14.21
N ALA A 65 5.51 9.86 -13.93
CA ALA A 65 4.37 8.98 -14.07
C ALA A 65 3.59 9.28 -15.36
N TYR A 66 3.42 8.27 -16.21
CA TYR A 66 2.70 8.40 -17.49
C TYR A 66 1.51 7.43 -17.53
N PRO A 67 0.30 7.91 -17.88
CA PRO A 67 -0.81 7.02 -18.20
C PRO A 67 -0.57 6.37 -19.57
N LEU A 68 -0.80 5.06 -19.66
CA LEU A 68 -0.96 4.35 -20.93
C LEU A 68 -2.38 3.79 -21.00
N ASP A 69 -3.12 4.20 -22.03
CA ASP A 69 -4.49 3.76 -22.26
C ASP A 69 -4.53 2.30 -22.73
N THR A 70 -5.70 1.68 -22.59
CA THR A 70 -5.92 0.32 -23.11
C THR A 70 -5.59 0.25 -24.60
N GLY A 71 -4.65 -0.62 -24.98
CA GLY A 71 -4.15 -0.75 -26.36
C GLY A 71 -2.79 -0.10 -26.60
N GLU A 72 -2.30 0.72 -25.67
CA GLU A 72 -0.99 1.37 -25.75
C GLU A 72 0.09 0.60 -24.99
N TRP A 73 -0.27 -0.53 -24.40
CA TRP A 73 0.63 -1.38 -23.64
C TRP A 73 0.21 -2.84 -23.73
N ALA A 74 1.19 -3.71 -23.51
CA ALA A 74 0.98 -5.14 -23.36
C ALA A 74 1.64 -5.62 -22.07
N VAL A 75 1.09 -6.63 -21.41
CA VAL A 75 1.80 -7.28 -20.30
C VAL A 75 3.11 -7.81 -20.84
N SER A 76 4.21 -7.48 -20.17
CA SER A 76 5.52 -7.98 -20.59
C SER A 76 5.52 -9.51 -20.56
N ASP A 77 6.01 -10.11 -21.65
CA ASP A 77 6.32 -11.54 -21.73
C ASP A 77 7.66 -11.87 -21.04
N GLU A 78 8.42 -10.84 -20.61
CA GLU A 78 9.66 -11.08 -19.89
C GLU A 78 9.34 -11.72 -18.54
N PRO A 79 10.06 -12.80 -18.20
CA PRO A 79 9.90 -13.43 -16.90
C PRO A 79 10.19 -12.42 -15.80
N ARG A 80 9.22 -12.25 -14.89
CA ARG A 80 9.28 -11.39 -13.69
C ARG A 80 10.50 -11.64 -12.80
N PHE A 81 11.15 -12.78 -12.96
CA PHE A 81 12.27 -13.25 -12.16
C PHE A 81 13.33 -13.88 -13.06
N LYS A 82 14.60 -13.86 -12.65
CA LYS A 82 15.75 -14.45 -13.34
C LYS A 82 16.30 -15.69 -12.62
N VAL A 83 17.16 -16.45 -13.30
CA VAL A 83 17.89 -17.58 -12.70
C VAL A 83 18.72 -17.06 -11.52
N GLY A 84 18.67 -17.77 -10.39
CA GLY A 84 19.32 -17.38 -9.14
C GLY A 84 18.48 -16.46 -8.25
N ASP A 85 17.36 -15.92 -8.73
CA ASP A 85 16.47 -15.14 -7.86
C ASP A 85 15.89 -16.02 -6.76
N ARG A 86 15.81 -15.44 -5.57
CA ARG A 86 15.18 -16.03 -4.40
C ARG A 86 13.70 -15.67 -4.39
N VAL A 87 12.86 -16.68 -4.30
CA VAL A 87 11.40 -16.53 -4.33
C VAL A 87 10.75 -17.34 -3.23
N ARG A 88 9.56 -16.92 -2.80
CA ARG A 88 8.70 -17.66 -1.88
C ARG A 88 7.53 -18.22 -2.65
N LEU A 89 7.23 -19.50 -2.44
CA LEU A 89 6.06 -20.14 -3.01
C LEU A 89 4.82 -19.75 -2.21
N VAL A 90 3.86 -19.04 -2.81
CA VAL A 90 2.66 -18.53 -2.13
C VAL A 90 1.39 -19.33 -2.45
N LYS A 91 1.43 -20.14 -3.50
CA LYS A 91 0.35 -21.08 -3.88
C LYS A 91 0.96 -22.41 -4.29
N ASP A 92 0.20 -23.49 -4.15
CA ASP A 92 0.68 -24.80 -4.58
C ASP A 92 1.05 -24.76 -6.07
N GLY A 93 2.26 -25.23 -6.36
CA GLY A 93 2.72 -25.47 -7.71
C GLY A 93 2.11 -26.75 -8.29
N LYS A 94 2.43 -27.07 -9.55
CA LYS A 94 1.91 -28.29 -10.19
C LYS A 94 2.44 -29.60 -9.58
N SER A 95 3.52 -29.55 -8.80
CA SER A 95 4.31 -30.75 -8.49
C SER A 95 4.63 -30.98 -7.00
N THR A 96 4.17 -30.14 -6.08
CA THR A 96 4.41 -30.34 -4.64
C THR A 96 3.26 -29.79 -3.79
N ILE A 97 2.54 -30.69 -3.13
CA ILE A 97 1.58 -30.36 -2.05
C ILE A 97 2.40 -30.09 -0.78
N GLY A 98 2.22 -28.92 -0.16
CA GLY A 98 2.87 -28.59 1.12
C GLY A 98 4.20 -27.82 1.01
N ALA A 99 4.53 -27.32 -0.18
CA ALA A 99 5.67 -26.41 -0.39
C ALA A 99 5.29 -24.92 -0.24
N VAL A 100 4.01 -24.60 -0.06
CA VAL A 100 3.56 -23.22 0.19
C VAL A 100 4.22 -22.66 1.44
N GLY A 101 4.68 -21.41 1.35
CA GLY A 101 5.46 -20.70 2.36
C GLY A 101 6.96 -20.98 2.30
N LYS A 102 7.42 -21.99 1.54
CA LYS A 102 8.84 -22.31 1.42
C LYS A 102 9.57 -21.35 0.49
N LEU A 103 10.85 -21.17 0.78
CA LEU A 103 11.76 -20.44 -0.08
C LEU A 103 12.34 -21.37 -1.14
N ALA A 104 12.63 -20.77 -2.28
CA ALA A 104 13.22 -21.44 -3.41
C ALA A 104 14.16 -20.51 -4.16
N THR A 105 15.06 -21.12 -4.92
CA THR A 105 15.86 -20.43 -5.92
C THR A 105 15.34 -20.80 -7.31
N ILE A 106 15.19 -19.81 -8.19
CA ILE A 106 14.83 -20.07 -9.58
C ILE A 106 16.02 -20.68 -10.30
N GLU A 107 15.78 -21.81 -10.94
CA GLU A 107 16.75 -22.56 -11.72
C GLU A 107 16.42 -22.53 -13.21
N SER A 108 17.43 -22.83 -14.03
CA SER A 108 17.24 -23.01 -15.46
C SER A 108 16.92 -24.47 -15.81
N TRP A 109 16.05 -24.66 -16.80
CA TRP A 109 15.83 -25.91 -17.50
C TRP A 109 16.69 -25.97 -18.76
N ASP A 110 17.76 -26.77 -18.76
CA ASP A 110 18.61 -26.93 -19.95
C ASP A 110 19.01 -25.57 -20.57
N GLY A 111 19.32 -24.58 -19.71
CA GLY A 111 19.64 -23.20 -20.10
C GLY A 111 18.44 -22.26 -20.34
N LYS A 112 17.20 -22.71 -20.12
CA LYS A 112 15.97 -21.90 -20.25
C LYS A 112 15.45 -21.47 -18.88
N LEU A 113 15.10 -20.19 -18.74
CA LEU A 113 14.54 -19.62 -17.51
C LEU A 113 13.11 -20.09 -17.21
N MET A 114 12.29 -20.28 -18.26
CA MET A 114 10.94 -20.80 -18.15
C MET A 114 10.69 -21.89 -19.19
N ASN A 115 9.84 -22.85 -18.83
CA ASN A 115 9.31 -23.85 -19.75
C ASN A 115 7.79 -23.91 -19.62
N ASN A 116 7.06 -23.73 -20.72
CA ASN A 116 5.59 -23.67 -20.74
C ASN A 116 4.99 -22.67 -19.73
N GLY A 117 5.63 -21.51 -19.57
CA GLY A 117 5.18 -20.43 -18.68
C GLY A 117 5.37 -20.72 -17.18
N GLU A 118 6.27 -21.64 -16.83
CA GLU A 118 6.56 -22.02 -15.45
C GLU A 118 8.06 -21.92 -15.16
N TYR A 119 8.37 -21.54 -13.92
CA TYR A 119 9.71 -21.56 -13.36
C TYR A 119 10.02 -22.93 -12.77
N LEU A 120 11.28 -23.34 -12.93
CA LEU A 120 11.86 -24.43 -12.15
C LEU A 120 12.37 -23.85 -10.83
N LEU A 121 11.95 -24.46 -9.72
CA LEU A 121 12.27 -23.98 -8.38
C LEU A 121 13.04 -25.05 -7.63
N ASN A 122 14.24 -24.71 -7.15
CA ASN A 122 15.00 -25.51 -6.21
C ASN A 122 14.58 -25.12 -4.78
N ILE A 123 13.79 -25.97 -4.13
CA ILE A 123 13.23 -25.68 -2.81
C ILE A 123 14.27 -25.88 -1.71
N ASP A 124 14.31 -24.98 -0.74
CA ASP A 124 15.22 -25.11 0.39
C ASP A 124 14.82 -26.26 1.35
N PRO A 125 15.80 -26.96 1.93
CA PRO A 125 15.57 -27.83 3.08
C PRO A 125 15.06 -27.05 4.32
N PRO A 126 14.39 -27.71 5.30
CA PRO A 126 14.02 -29.12 5.31
C PRO A 126 12.71 -29.39 4.54
N TYR A 127 12.71 -30.54 3.86
CA TYR A 127 11.59 -31.05 3.08
C TYR A 127 10.59 -31.74 3.99
N ASN A 128 9.33 -31.30 3.98
CA ASN A 128 8.27 -31.87 4.82
C ASN A 128 7.00 -32.24 4.06
N TYR A 129 7.10 -32.38 2.73
CA TYR A 129 5.98 -32.79 1.88
C TYR A 129 6.05 -34.27 1.52
N GLN A 130 4.89 -34.92 1.45
CA GLN A 130 4.75 -36.39 1.35
C GLN A 130 5.24 -36.99 0.01
N THR A 131 5.62 -36.17 -0.98
CA THR A 131 5.59 -36.59 -2.40
C THR A 131 6.92 -36.65 -3.15
N LEU A 132 8.10 -36.47 -2.54
CA LEU A 132 9.37 -36.57 -3.31
C LEU A 132 10.38 -37.54 -2.71
N SER A 133 10.68 -38.59 -3.48
CA SER A 133 11.63 -39.68 -3.18
C SER A 133 12.99 -39.51 -3.86
N VAL A 134 13.34 -38.32 -4.39
CA VAL A 134 14.58 -38.12 -5.17
C VAL A 134 15.18 -36.72 -4.90
N GLU A 135 16.49 -36.65 -4.71
CA GLU A 135 17.30 -35.41 -4.65
C GLU A 135 17.96 -35.16 -6.03
N PRO A 136 18.03 -33.90 -6.53
CA PRO A 136 17.58 -32.64 -5.94
C PRO A 136 16.06 -32.43 -6.07
N GLN A 137 15.47 -31.71 -5.11
CA GLN A 137 14.02 -31.50 -5.05
C GLN A 137 13.60 -30.24 -5.80
N TYR A 138 13.24 -30.43 -7.07
CA TYR A 138 12.70 -29.37 -7.89
C TYR A 138 11.17 -29.38 -7.90
N THR A 139 10.56 -28.20 -7.92
CA THR A 139 9.13 -28.04 -8.23
C THR A 139 8.91 -27.04 -9.36
N ARG A 140 7.67 -26.97 -9.83
CA ARG A 140 7.25 -26.12 -10.94
C ARG A 140 6.19 -25.16 -10.47
N ALA A 141 6.39 -23.87 -10.74
CA ALA A 141 5.46 -22.84 -10.35
C ALA A 141 5.22 -21.85 -11.48
N LYS A 142 3.96 -21.44 -11.64
CA LYS A 142 3.63 -20.29 -12.47
C LYS A 142 4.11 -19.00 -11.78
N PRO A 143 4.33 -17.90 -12.53
CA PRO A 143 4.74 -16.62 -11.96
C PRO A 143 3.82 -16.10 -10.84
N ASP A 144 2.53 -16.43 -10.86
CA ASP A 144 1.55 -16.01 -9.86
C ASP A 144 1.50 -16.91 -8.60
N CYS A 145 2.25 -18.01 -8.62
CA CYS A 145 2.45 -18.90 -7.47
C CYS A 145 3.68 -18.52 -6.64
N ILE A 146 4.48 -17.53 -7.09
CA ILE A 146 5.71 -17.10 -6.42
C ILE A 146 5.77 -15.59 -6.22
N GLU A 147 6.48 -15.17 -5.18
CA GLU A 147 6.78 -13.77 -4.90
C GLU A 147 8.28 -13.56 -4.64
N PRO A 148 8.85 -12.38 -4.93
CA PRO A 148 10.26 -12.11 -4.67
C PRO A 148 10.55 -12.16 -3.18
N VAL A 149 11.71 -12.72 -2.84
CA VAL A 149 12.26 -12.68 -1.49
C VAL A 149 13.19 -11.48 -1.39
N LEU A 150 13.15 -10.80 -0.25
CA LEU A 150 14.03 -9.68 0.06
C LEU A 150 15.50 -10.08 -0.11
N SER A 151 16.24 -9.36 -0.94
CA SER A 151 17.70 -9.51 -1.07
C SER A 151 18.40 -8.50 -0.18
N ILE A 152 19.06 -8.98 0.88
CA ILE A 152 19.82 -8.11 1.77
C ILE A 152 21.21 -7.84 1.20
N GLN A 153 21.60 -6.57 1.16
CA GLN A 153 22.87 -6.09 0.65
C GLN A 153 23.60 -5.31 1.75
N SER A 154 24.94 -5.43 1.78
CA SER A 154 25.78 -4.68 2.71
C SER A 154 25.61 -3.17 2.50
N GLY A 155 25.56 -2.40 3.59
CA GLY A 155 25.41 -0.95 3.56
C GLY A 155 23.97 -0.44 3.46
N LYS A 156 22.98 -1.30 3.16
CA LYS A 156 21.58 -0.90 3.02
C LYS A 156 20.77 -0.98 4.32
N TYR A 157 19.64 -0.28 4.34
CA TYR A 157 18.67 -0.30 5.43
C TYR A 157 17.42 -1.09 5.03
N TYR A 158 16.76 -1.66 6.02
CA TYR A 158 15.62 -2.56 5.84
C TYR A 158 14.53 -2.27 6.86
N ARG A 159 13.30 -2.62 6.52
CA ARG A 159 12.12 -2.51 7.37
C ARG A 159 11.82 -3.86 8.00
N THR A 160 11.70 -3.89 9.31
CA THR A 160 11.17 -5.06 10.03
C THR A 160 9.66 -5.16 9.88
N ARG A 161 9.10 -6.33 10.18
CA ARG A 161 7.66 -6.58 10.16
C ARG A 161 6.87 -5.65 11.08
N ASP A 162 7.44 -5.25 12.22
CA ASP A 162 6.85 -4.26 13.13
C ASP A 162 7.11 -2.80 12.71
N GLY A 163 7.72 -2.57 11.54
CA GLY A 163 7.89 -1.26 10.94
C GLY A 163 9.12 -0.47 11.37
N ARG A 164 10.04 -1.07 12.12
CA ARG A 164 11.31 -0.41 12.50
C ARG A 164 12.32 -0.43 11.37
N LYS A 165 13.13 0.62 11.28
CA LYS A 165 14.29 0.72 10.39
C LYS A 165 15.49 -0.01 11.02
N VAL A 166 16.14 -0.88 10.26
CA VAL A 166 17.32 -1.66 10.68
C VAL A 166 18.40 -1.56 9.62
N GLY A 167 19.62 -1.20 10.02
CA GLY A 167 20.76 -1.04 9.12
C GLY A 167 21.71 0.09 9.56
N PRO A 168 22.82 0.32 8.85
CA PRO A 168 23.22 -0.38 7.64
C PRO A 168 23.61 -1.83 7.93
N MET A 169 23.24 -2.74 7.03
CA MET A 169 23.51 -4.16 7.19
C MET A 169 24.97 -4.49 6.86
N ARG A 170 25.53 -5.48 7.54
CA ARG A 170 26.76 -6.16 7.13
C ARG A 170 26.41 -7.56 6.67
N THR A 171 26.72 -7.89 5.43
CA THR A 171 26.42 -9.21 4.86
C THR A 171 27.67 -10.09 4.77
N THR A 172 27.52 -11.37 5.13
CA THR A 172 28.41 -12.47 4.75
C THR A 172 27.74 -13.30 3.64
N ALA A 173 28.27 -14.48 3.33
CA ALA A 173 27.69 -15.35 2.29
C ALA A 173 26.23 -15.76 2.58
N ASP A 174 25.87 -15.94 3.85
CA ASP A 174 24.58 -16.49 4.29
C ASP A 174 23.86 -15.67 5.36
N ARG A 175 24.55 -14.68 5.96
CA ARG A 175 24.00 -13.85 7.05
C ARG A 175 24.04 -12.36 6.75
N ALA A 176 23.07 -11.65 7.30
CA ALA A 176 23.10 -10.20 7.47
C ALA A 176 23.13 -9.88 8.96
N THR A 177 23.92 -8.89 9.37
CA THR A 177 24.08 -8.53 10.79
C THR A 177 24.00 -7.02 11.00
N HIS A 178 23.45 -6.63 12.14
CA HIS A 178 23.36 -5.25 12.60
C HIS A 178 23.23 -5.20 14.13
N ASN A 179 24.10 -4.45 14.81
CA ASN A 179 24.10 -4.27 16.27
C ASN A 179 24.00 -5.58 17.09
N GLY A 180 24.67 -6.63 16.64
CA GLY A 180 24.68 -7.93 17.31
C GLY A 180 23.45 -8.80 17.03
N ALA A 181 22.44 -8.29 16.33
CA ALA A 181 21.36 -9.09 15.77
C ALA A 181 21.79 -9.66 14.41
N ASP A 182 21.29 -10.85 14.11
CA ASP A 182 21.56 -11.58 12.88
C ASP A 182 20.28 -12.04 12.19
N TRP A 183 20.34 -11.95 10.87
CA TRP A 183 19.33 -12.39 9.95
C TRP A 183 19.98 -13.31 8.93
N TRP A 184 19.18 -14.20 8.38
CA TRP A 184 19.53 -14.84 7.12
C TRP A 184 19.45 -13.80 6.01
N CYS A 185 20.21 -13.99 4.92
CA CYS A 185 20.18 -13.07 3.77
C CYS A 185 18.80 -12.96 3.08
N ASP A 186 17.84 -13.80 3.48
CA ASP A 186 16.43 -13.79 3.05
C ASP A 186 15.50 -12.93 3.93
N GLY A 187 16.03 -12.28 4.98
CA GLY A 187 15.26 -11.43 5.88
C GLY A 187 14.76 -12.08 7.15
N ARG A 188 14.82 -13.41 7.30
CA ARG A 188 14.41 -14.06 8.54
C ARG A 188 15.39 -13.74 9.67
N ALA A 189 14.87 -13.31 10.82
CA ALA A 189 15.71 -13.25 12.02
C ALA A 189 16.27 -14.66 12.31
N ASN A 190 17.38 -14.77 13.05
CA ASN A 190 17.95 -16.07 13.45
C ASN A 190 17.09 -16.80 14.50
N SER A 191 15.86 -17.08 14.11
CA SER A 191 14.81 -17.80 14.79
C SER A 191 14.25 -18.80 13.80
N THR A 192 13.81 -19.95 14.29
CA THR A 192 13.14 -20.97 13.46
C THR A 192 11.69 -20.60 13.12
N MET A 193 11.17 -19.52 13.71
CA MET A 193 9.80 -19.03 13.52
C MET A 193 9.83 -17.61 12.96
N GLU A 194 8.79 -17.25 12.21
CA GLU A 194 8.57 -15.87 11.78
C GLU A 194 8.39 -14.97 13.01
N THR A 195 9.10 -13.85 13.03
CA THR A 195 9.10 -12.92 14.17
C THR A 195 8.79 -11.48 13.72
N SER A 196 8.43 -10.63 14.67
CA SER A 196 8.33 -9.18 14.44
C SER A 196 9.66 -8.56 13.99
N ALA A 197 10.78 -9.25 14.21
CA ALA A 197 12.12 -8.81 13.82
C ALA A 197 12.50 -9.22 12.40
N ASP A 198 11.68 -9.99 11.68
CA ASP A 198 11.97 -10.33 10.28
C ASP A 198 11.99 -9.08 9.41
N LEU A 199 12.95 -9.01 8.49
CA LEU A 199 13.08 -7.96 7.49
C LEU A 199 12.18 -8.30 6.31
N ILE A 200 11.31 -7.38 5.93
CA ILE A 200 10.25 -7.61 4.94
C ILE A 200 10.39 -6.73 3.69
N ALA A 201 11.18 -5.66 3.75
CA ALA A 201 11.43 -4.77 2.63
C ALA A 201 12.75 -4.01 2.81
N GLU A 202 13.36 -3.58 1.71
CA GLU A 202 14.39 -2.54 1.74
C GLU A 202 13.76 -1.23 2.20
N TRP A 203 14.44 -0.52 3.10
CA TRP A 203 13.98 0.79 3.55
C TRP A 203 14.38 1.81 2.50
N ALA A 204 13.43 2.21 1.66
CA ALA A 204 13.57 3.46 0.92
C ALA A 204 13.41 4.60 1.94
N ASP A 205 14.38 5.51 1.99
CA ASP A 205 14.10 6.79 2.64
C ASP A 205 12.91 7.39 1.89
N GLU A 206 11.84 7.69 2.63
CA GLU A 206 10.72 8.45 2.07
C GLU A 206 11.33 9.63 1.31
N PRO A 207 10.88 9.92 0.08
CA PRO A 207 11.28 11.17 -0.54
C PRO A 207 10.99 12.22 0.52
N GLN A 208 12.02 12.93 0.97
CA GLN A 208 11.82 14.17 1.69
C GLN A 208 11.12 15.07 0.69
N VAL A 209 9.78 14.96 0.64
CA VAL A 209 8.94 16.03 0.16
C VAL A 209 9.43 17.17 1.00
N ALA A 210 10.17 18.08 0.36
CA ALA A 210 10.67 19.27 1.02
C ALA A 210 9.46 19.79 1.79
N SER A 211 9.55 19.77 3.11
CA SER A 211 8.55 20.36 3.98
C SER A 211 8.70 21.88 3.82
N GLN A 212 8.37 22.37 2.63
CA GLN A 212 7.78 23.67 2.45
C GLN A 212 6.35 23.54 2.97
N GLU A 213 6.18 24.08 4.18
CA GLU A 213 4.99 24.81 4.60
C GLU A 213 3.80 24.74 3.64
N ALA A 214 3.01 23.67 3.75
CA ALA A 214 1.59 23.71 3.45
C ALA A 214 0.94 22.56 4.21
N ALA A 215 0.32 22.90 5.35
CA ALA A 215 -0.82 22.14 5.81
C ALA A 215 -1.86 22.18 4.68
N SER A 216 -1.88 21.16 3.84
CA SER A 216 -2.97 20.87 2.91
C SER A 216 -3.83 19.81 3.57
N ASN A 217 -4.62 20.26 4.52
CA ASN A 217 -5.77 19.53 5.03
C ASN A 217 -6.77 19.40 3.89
N ASP A 218 -6.92 18.17 3.38
CA ASP A 218 -8.02 17.75 2.49
C ASP A 218 -9.35 18.02 3.18
N ASN A 219 -9.83 19.24 2.98
CA ASN A 219 -11.08 19.78 3.47
C ASN A 219 -11.88 20.38 2.31
N ASP A 220 -11.69 19.84 1.10
CA ASP A 220 -12.42 20.28 -0.11
C ASP A 220 -13.93 19.96 -0.05
N ASN A 221 -14.40 19.33 1.03
CA ASN A 221 -15.84 19.24 1.37
C ASN A 221 -16.24 20.04 2.63
N VAL A 222 -15.34 20.86 3.18
CA VAL A 222 -15.66 21.74 4.31
C VAL A 222 -16.09 23.11 3.86
N SER A 223 -15.83 23.58 2.64
CA SER A 223 -16.52 24.78 2.16
C SER A 223 -18.03 24.55 2.13
N SER A 224 -18.50 23.45 1.51
CA SER A 224 -19.91 23.08 1.47
C SER A 224 -20.47 22.75 2.84
N ALA A 225 -19.75 21.98 3.67
CA ALA A 225 -20.22 21.68 5.02
C ALA A 225 -20.16 22.89 5.97
N PHE A 226 -19.24 23.83 5.77
CA PHE A 226 -19.16 25.09 6.51
C PHE A 226 -20.23 26.06 6.01
N ASP A 227 -20.50 26.14 4.71
CA ASP A 227 -21.59 26.96 4.15
C ASP A 227 -22.95 26.41 4.59
N ASP A 228 -23.13 25.07 4.62
CA ASP A 228 -24.32 24.42 5.18
C ASP A 228 -24.41 24.64 6.71
N LEU A 229 -23.30 24.51 7.44
CA LEU A 229 -23.25 24.77 8.88
C LEU A 229 -23.54 26.25 9.18
N MET A 230 -23.00 27.18 8.40
CA MET A 230 -23.23 28.61 8.53
C MET A 230 -24.66 28.97 8.11
N GLY A 231 -25.27 28.24 7.17
CA GLY A 231 -26.68 28.32 6.85
C GLY A 231 -27.56 27.88 8.01
N VAL A 232 -27.27 26.71 8.60
CA VAL A 232 -27.98 26.20 9.78
C VAL A 232 -27.79 27.11 11.00
N VAL A 233 -26.58 27.65 11.21
CA VAL A 233 -26.30 28.61 12.28
C VAL A 233 -27.02 29.94 12.01
N ALA A 234 -27.07 30.42 10.77
CA ALA A 234 -27.80 31.64 10.41
C ALA A 234 -29.31 31.47 10.64
N ASP A 235 -29.90 30.35 10.23
CA ASP A 235 -31.31 30.04 10.44
C ASP A 235 -31.66 29.85 11.92
N ALA A 236 -30.79 29.17 12.67
CA ALA A 236 -30.93 29.05 14.12
C ALA A 236 -30.80 30.42 14.82
N THR A 237 -29.86 31.25 14.38
CA THR A 237 -29.66 32.61 14.92
C THR A 237 -30.83 33.53 14.57
N LYS A 238 -31.41 33.40 13.37
CA LYS A 238 -32.59 34.16 12.92
C LYS A 238 -33.85 33.74 13.68
N SER A 239 -34.11 32.44 13.78
CA SER A 239 -35.22 31.89 14.59
C SER A 239 -35.12 32.29 16.07
N TRP A 240 -33.89 32.42 16.57
CA TRP A 240 -33.62 32.89 17.93
C TRP A 240 -33.81 34.41 18.09
N LEU A 241 -33.32 35.23 17.15
CA LEU A 241 -33.55 36.68 17.12
C LEU A 241 -35.03 37.04 17.04
N GLU A 242 -35.83 36.23 16.35
CA GLU A 242 -37.28 36.44 16.20
C GLU A 242 -38.09 36.02 17.43
N ASN A 243 -37.52 35.22 18.35
CA ASN A 243 -38.24 34.63 19.50
C ASN A 243 -37.68 35.00 20.89
N THR A 244 -36.64 35.81 20.99
CA THR A 244 -35.98 36.12 22.27
C THR A 244 -35.89 37.61 22.54
N VAL A 245 -36.26 38.03 23.76
CA VAL A 245 -36.37 39.44 24.18
C VAL A 245 -34.99 40.09 24.48
N ASP A 246 -33.90 39.33 24.43
CA ASP A 246 -32.55 39.85 24.74
C ASP A 246 -31.43 39.13 23.95
N PRO A 247 -30.85 39.76 22.91
CA PRO A 247 -29.91 39.11 22.01
C PRO A 247 -28.46 39.25 22.50
N THR A 248 -28.02 38.38 23.41
CA THR A 248 -26.58 38.18 23.62
C THR A 248 -26.01 37.27 22.54
N PRO A 249 -25.05 37.72 21.71
CA PRO A 249 -24.48 36.89 20.66
C PRO A 249 -23.68 35.72 21.23
N PRO A 250 -23.61 34.59 20.51
CA PRO A 250 -22.85 33.42 20.96
C PRO A 250 -21.36 33.69 21.03
N THR A 251 -20.73 33.20 22.08
CA THR A 251 -19.28 33.22 22.20
C THR A 251 -18.72 31.96 21.53
N VAL A 252 -17.97 32.12 20.44
CA VAL A 252 -17.17 31.03 19.87
C VAL A 252 -16.02 30.75 20.83
N THR A 253 -16.20 29.77 21.70
CA THR A 253 -15.15 29.31 22.61
C THR A 253 -14.11 28.47 21.87
N LYS A 254 -12.85 28.56 22.31
CA LYS A 254 -11.76 27.68 21.89
C LYS A 254 -12.21 26.22 21.96
N VAL A 255 -12.03 25.47 20.87
CA VAL A 255 -12.43 24.06 20.74
C VAL A 255 -11.90 23.27 21.95
N ARG A 256 -12.83 22.67 22.71
CA ARG A 256 -12.51 21.91 23.92
C ARG A 256 -12.96 20.47 23.77
N PHE A 257 -12.07 19.52 24.10
CA PHE A 257 -12.45 18.12 24.21
C PHE A 257 -13.29 17.90 25.48
N VAL A 258 -14.46 17.29 25.32
CA VAL A 258 -15.44 17.10 26.40
C VAL A 258 -15.98 15.67 26.42
N LYS A 259 -16.30 15.18 27.61
CA LYS A 259 -16.99 13.90 27.78
C LYS A 259 -18.51 14.13 27.83
N THR A 260 -19.24 13.31 27.08
CA THR A 260 -20.70 13.28 27.02
C THR A 260 -21.23 11.95 27.57
N HIS A 261 -22.55 11.84 27.78
CA HIS A 261 -23.17 10.56 28.13
C HIS A 261 -23.12 9.51 27.01
N ARG A 262 -22.73 9.90 25.78
CA ARG A 262 -22.61 9.04 24.59
C ARG A 262 -21.15 8.76 24.20
N GLY A 263 -20.17 9.22 24.97
CA GLY A 263 -18.75 9.07 24.66
C GLY A 263 -17.98 10.38 24.78
N TYR A 264 -17.15 10.68 23.80
CA TYR A 264 -16.31 11.87 23.76
C TYR A 264 -16.60 12.72 22.52
N GLY A 265 -16.28 14.01 22.58
CA GLY A 265 -16.45 14.92 21.46
C GLY A 265 -15.77 16.26 21.66
N TYR A 266 -15.89 17.15 20.67
CA TYR A 266 -15.34 18.50 20.72
C TYR A 266 -16.46 19.53 20.81
N GLU A 267 -16.41 20.41 21.81
CA GLU A 267 -17.34 21.53 21.94
C GLU A 267 -17.04 22.58 20.87
N LEU A 268 -17.99 22.75 19.95
CA LEU A 268 -17.90 23.67 18.81
C LEU A 268 -18.36 25.09 19.19
N ALA A 269 -19.45 25.17 19.97
CA ALA A 269 -20.07 26.43 20.37
C ALA A 269 -20.87 26.26 21.67
N ARG A 270 -21.01 27.37 22.42
CA ARG A 270 -21.78 27.42 23.66
C ARG A 270 -22.76 28.59 23.64
N PHE A 271 -23.98 28.31 24.09
CA PHE A 271 -25.11 29.23 24.15
C PHE A 271 -25.78 29.11 25.51
N ASP A 272 -25.45 30.02 26.44
CA ASP A 272 -25.96 30.00 27.82
C ASP A 272 -25.76 28.62 28.48
N LYS A 273 -26.85 27.88 28.71
CA LYS A 273 -26.87 26.55 29.34
C LYS A 273 -26.72 25.38 28.36
N TRP A 274 -26.46 25.64 27.07
CA TRP A 274 -26.37 24.64 26.01
C TRP A 274 -25.01 24.67 25.30
N SER A 275 -24.53 23.50 24.93
CA SER A 275 -23.28 23.29 24.19
C SER A 275 -23.52 22.39 22.98
N PHE A 276 -22.92 22.75 21.85
CA PHE A 276 -22.93 21.97 20.61
C PHE A 276 -21.64 21.17 20.53
N VAL A 277 -21.76 19.84 20.51
CA VAL A 277 -20.60 18.93 20.59
C VAL A 277 -20.56 18.04 19.36
N ASP A 278 -19.44 18.06 18.64
CA ASP A 278 -19.16 17.09 17.58
C ASP A 278 -18.67 15.77 18.18
N THR A 279 -19.39 14.68 17.91
CA THR A 279 -19.05 13.33 18.37
C THR A 279 -18.56 12.43 17.23
N GLY A 280 -18.24 12.97 16.05
CA GLY A 280 -17.87 12.21 14.86
C GLY A 280 -19.05 11.51 14.16
N GLY A 281 -20.28 11.89 14.51
CA GLY A 281 -21.50 11.43 13.85
C GLY A 281 -21.97 12.42 12.77
N ASN A 282 -23.03 12.06 12.03
CA ASN A 282 -23.54 12.88 10.93
C ASN A 282 -24.08 14.26 11.35
N GLN A 283 -24.33 14.50 12.65
CA GLN A 283 -24.81 15.78 13.17
C GLN A 283 -24.25 16.06 14.59
N PRO A 284 -23.93 17.32 14.93
CA PRO A 284 -23.57 17.71 16.29
C PRO A 284 -24.69 17.43 17.30
N VAL A 285 -24.30 17.08 18.53
CA VAL A 285 -25.23 16.84 19.62
C VAL A 285 -25.37 18.11 20.47
N ILE A 286 -26.61 18.52 20.75
CA ILE A 286 -26.91 19.61 21.68
C ILE A 286 -27.03 19.04 23.09
N ILE A 287 -26.22 19.52 24.02
CA ILE A 287 -26.14 19.01 25.39
C ILE A 287 -26.18 20.18 26.36
N ALA A 288 -26.89 20.04 27.49
CA ALA A 288 -26.84 21.04 28.55
C ALA A 288 -25.42 21.13 29.11
N THR A 289 -24.86 22.33 29.23
CA THR A 289 -23.47 22.56 29.67
C THR A 289 -23.20 21.96 31.05
N SER A 290 -24.21 21.91 31.93
CA SER A 290 -24.11 21.24 33.24
C SER A 290 -23.90 19.72 33.18
N LYS A 291 -24.09 19.10 32.01
CA LYS A 291 -23.86 17.67 31.75
C LYS A 291 -22.52 17.39 31.07
N LEU A 292 -21.74 18.40 30.73
CA LEU A 292 -20.41 18.22 30.17
C LEU A 292 -19.37 18.09 31.29
N VAL A 293 -18.51 17.09 31.17
CA VAL A 293 -17.34 16.94 32.02
C VAL A 293 -16.12 17.25 31.17
N ALA A 294 -15.25 18.13 31.69
CA ALA A 294 -13.94 18.37 31.11
C ALA A 294 -13.18 17.04 31.03
N ALA A 295 -12.82 16.63 29.80
CA ALA A 295 -11.98 15.46 29.59
C ALA A 295 -10.51 15.81 29.87
#